data_AF-A0A9C7GAK9-F1
#
_entry.id   AF-A0A9C7GAK9-F1
#
_cell.length_a   1.000
_cell.length_b   1.000
_cell.length_c   1.000
_cell.angle_alpha   90.00
_cell.angle_beta   90.00
_cell.angle_gamma   90.00
#
_symmetry.space_group_name_H-M   'P 1'
#
loop_
_entity.id
_entity.type
_entity.pdbx_description
1 polymer ?
#
loop_
_entity_poly.entity_id
_entity_poly.type
_entity_poly.pdbx_seq_one_letter_code
_entity_poly.pdbx_strand_id
1 'polypeptide(L)' 'MKNVLLYSLVILLIATLFSFFLGYWKIGIFIGFVFTGVVSSAGLIYSLKGQEYVHKSWHSDYVNRAKKYRD' A
#
# COMPACT_ATOMS: atom_id res chain seq x y z
N MET A 1 3.30 16.65 -4.03
CA MET A 1 3.14 15.45 -4.89
C MET A 1 3.16 14.11 -4.13
N LYS A 2 3.31 14.07 -2.79
CA LYS A 2 3.45 12.80 -2.05
C LYS A 2 2.22 11.87 -2.08
N ASN A 3 1.05 12.37 -2.46
CA ASN A 3 -0.22 11.64 -2.34
C ASN A 3 -0.91 11.40 -3.70
N VAL A 4 -0.27 11.76 -4.82
CA VAL A 4 -0.88 11.64 -6.15
C VAL A 4 -1.31 10.20 -6.44
N LEU A 5 -0.48 9.23 -6.05
CA LEU A 5 -0.72 7.80 -6.23
C LEU A 5 -1.91 7.30 -5.38
N LEU A 6 -2.06 7.86 -4.18
CA LEU A 6 -3.16 7.56 -3.28
C LEU A 6 -4.48 8.19 -3.80
N TYR A 7 -4.43 9.43 -4.25
CA TYR A 7 -5.58 10.09 -4.86
C TYR A 7 -6.03 9.41 -6.15
N SER A 8 -5.11 8.98 -7.01
CA SER A 8 -5.45 8.22 -8.21
C SER A 8 -6.11 6.88 -7.89
N LEU A 9 -5.66 6.20 -6.83
CA LEU A 9 -6.27 4.96 -6.35
C LEU A 9 -7.71 5.19 -5.85
N VAL A 10 -7.93 6.24 -5.06
CA VAL A 10 -9.27 6.59 -4.56
C VAL A 10 -10.22 6.95 -5.71
N ILE A 11 -9.75 7.71 -6.70
CA ILE A 11 -10.54 8.05 -7.88
C ILE A 11 -10.88 6.81 -8.70
N LEU A 12 -9.93 5.89 -8.89
CA LEU A 12 -10.19 4.61 -9.59
C LEU A 12 -11.24 3.78 -8.85
N LEU A 13 -11.17 3.70 -7.52
CA LEU A 13 -12.15 2.98 -6.71
C LEU A 13 -13.56 3.52 -6.95
N ILE A 14 -13.71 4.85 -6.87
CA ILE A 14 -15.00 5.53 -7.09
C ILE A 14 -15.50 5.31 -8.52
N ALA A 15 -14.62 5.42 -9.52
CA ALA A 15 -14.98 5.19 -10.92
C ALA A 15 -15.43 3.73 -11.17
N THR A 16 -14.81 2.76 -10.48
CA THR A 16 -15.20 1.35 -10.56
C THR A 16 -16.61 1.15 -10.01
N LEU A 17 -16.88 1.70 -8.80
CA LEU A 17 -18.21 1.65 -8.19
C LEU A 17 -19.27 2.32 -9.07
N PHE A 18 -18.99 3.53 -9.59
CA PHE A 18 -19.89 4.25 -10.51
C PHE A 18 -20.18 3.44 -11.78
N SER A 19 -19.18 2.76 -12.36
CA SER A 19 -19.36 1.93 -13.54
C SER A 19 -20.31 0.76 -13.28
N PHE A 20 -20.28 0.18 -12.07
CA PHE A 20 -21.24 -0.84 -11.66
C PHE A 20 -22.65 -0.27 -11.48
N PHE A 21 -22.79 0.90 -10.82
CA PHE A 21 -24.09 1.57 -10.65
C PHE A 21 -24.76 1.95 -11.97
N LEU A 22 -23.98 2.37 -12.97
CA LEU A 22 -24.47 2.73 -14.31
C LEU A 22 -24.77 1.50 -15.19
N GLY A 23 -24.55 0.28 -14.69
CA GLY A 23 -24.79 -0.95 -15.45
C GLY A 23 -23.70 -1.28 -16.47
N TYR A 24 -22.55 -0.62 -16.43
CA TYR A 24 -21.38 -0.92 -17.28
C TYR A 24 -20.51 -2.02 -16.66
N TRP A 25 -21.10 -3.19 -16.40
CA TRP A 25 -20.44 -4.32 -15.72
C TRP A 25 -19.13 -4.75 -16.37
N LYS A 26 -19.07 -4.82 -17.71
CA LYS A 26 -17.85 -5.22 -18.44
C LYS A 26 -16.70 -4.23 -18.24
N ILE A 27 -17.01 -2.94 -18.25
CA ILE A 27 -16.03 -1.86 -18.06
C ILE A 27 -15.61 -1.79 -16.59
N GLY A 28 -16.57 -1.93 -15.66
CA GLY A 28 -16.30 -1.98 -14.22
C GLY A 28 -15.38 -3.15 -13.83
N ILE A 29 -15.60 -4.33 -14.40
CA ILE A 29 -14.74 -5.50 -14.18
C ILE A 29 -13.33 -5.25 -14.73
N PHE A 30 -13.21 -4.70 -15.94
CA PHE A 30 -11.91 -4.40 -16.54
C PHE A 30 -11.12 -3.37 -15.72
N ILE A 31 -11.75 -2.27 -15.33
CA ILE A 31 -11.13 -1.22 -14.50
C ILE A 31 -10.78 -1.78 -13.12
N GLY A 32 -11.66 -2.59 -12.51
CA GLY A 32 -11.41 -3.25 -11.23
C GLY A 32 -10.24 -4.24 -11.27
N PHE A 33 -10.05 -4.96 -12.39
CA PHE A 33 -8.90 -5.84 -12.58
C PHE A 33 -7.58 -5.05 -12.61
N VAL A 34 -7.53 -3.97 -13.39
CA VAL A 34 -6.35 -3.08 -13.45
C VAL A 34 -6.07 -2.44 -12.09
N PHE A 35 -7.11 -1.98 -11.39
CA PHE A 35 -7.01 -1.42 -10.04
C PHE A 35 -6.39 -2.42 -9.06
N THR A 36 -6.87 -3.66 -9.07
CA THR A 36 -6.38 -4.71 -8.16
C THR A 36 -4.90 -4.98 -8.39
N GLY A 37 -4.46 -5.09 -9.65
CA GLY A 37 -3.04 -5.29 -9.96
C GLY A 37 -2.14 -4.16 -9.45
N VAL A 38 -2.59 -2.92 -9.59
CA VAL A 38 -1.84 -1.74 -9.12
C VAL A 38 -1.82 -1.66 -7.59
N VAL A 39 -2.96 -1.89 -6.93
CA VAL A 39 -3.07 -1.91 -5.46
C VAL A 39 -2.19 -3.00 -4.86
N SER A 40 -2.26 -4.23 -5.39
CA SER A 40 -1.47 -5.34 -4.88
C SER A 40 0.03 -5.09 -5.04
N SER A 41 0.46 -4.54 -6.19
CA SER A 41 1.86 -4.20 -6.42
C SER A 41 2.34 -3.08 -5.48
N ALA A 42 1.55 -2.01 -5.33
CA ALA A 42 1.86 -0.94 -4.39
C ALA A 42 1.90 -1.46 -2.94
N GLY A 43 0.91 -2.26 -2.54
CA GLY A 43 0.82 -2.87 -1.21
C GLY A 43 2.05 -3.69 -0.87
N LEU A 44 2.55 -4.50 -1.80
CA LEU A 44 3.78 -5.28 -1.62
C LEU A 44 5.01 -4.37 -1.43
N ILE A 45 5.18 -3.34 -2.26
CA ILE A 45 6.32 -2.42 -2.15
C ILE A 45 6.31 -1.68 -0.79
N TYR A 46 5.14 -1.21 -0.36
CA TYR A 46 5.01 -0.55 0.94
C TYR A 46 5.17 -1.52 2.12
N SER A 47 4.72 -2.77 1.96
CA SER A 47 4.90 -3.83 2.97
C SER A 47 6.38 -4.17 3.16
N LEU A 48 7.14 -4.32 2.07
CA LEU A 48 8.59 -4.57 2.11
C LEU A 48 9.35 -3.43 2.78
N LYS A 49 9.03 -2.17 2.43
CA LYS A 49 9.60 -1.00 3.12
C LYS A 49 9.24 -0.98 4.61
N GLY A 50 8.00 -1.34 4.95
CA GLY A 50 7.56 -1.46 6.34
C GLY A 50 8.36 -2.51 7.12
N GLN A 51 8.60 -3.68 6.53
CA GLN A 51 9.42 -4.73 7.14
C GLN A 51 10.86 -4.27 7.38
N GLU A 52 11.48 -3.58 6.42
CA GLU A 52 12.85 -3.07 6.58
C GLU A 52 12.93 -2.02 7.70
N TYR A 53 11.94 -1.13 7.80
CA TYR A 53 11.82 -0.16 8.90
C TYR A 53 11.66 -0.86 10.25
N VAL A 54 10.79 -1.87 10.35
CA VAL A 54 10.58 -2.62 11.59
C VAL A 54 11.83 -3.39 11.98
N HIS A 55 12.48 -4.08 11.03
CA HIS A 55 13.70 -4.82 11.28
C HIS A 55 14.85 -3.92 11.78
N LYS A 56 15.04 -2.78 11.12
CA LYS A 56 16.06 -1.79 11.53
C LYS A 56 15.75 -1.18 12.90
N SER A 57 14.49 -0.89 13.17
CA SER A 57 14.03 -0.40 14.47
C SER A 57 14.30 -1.43 15.57
N TRP A 58 13.92 -2.69 15.34
CA TRP A 58 14.16 -3.79 16.28
C TRP A 58 15.65 -4.00 16.57
N HIS A 59 16.48 -4.03 15.53
CA HIS A 59 17.91 -4.20 15.70
C HIS A 59 18.55 -3.05 16.48
N SER A 60 18.16 -1.80 16.18
CA SER A 60 18.59 -0.61 16.92
C SER A 60 18.19 -0.69 18.39
N ASP A 61 16.97 -1.15 18.68
CA ASP A 61 16.45 -1.24 20.04
C ASP A 61 17.12 -2.37 20.85
N TYR A 62 17.50 -3.47 20.18
CA TYR A 62 18.32 -4.54 20.77
C TYR A 62 19.74 -4.06 21.10
N VAL A 63 20.41 -3.38 20.16
CA VAL A 63 21.77 -2.86 20.38
C VAL A 63 21.80 -1.81 21.50
N ASN A 64 20.81 -0.91 21.53
CA ASN A 64 20.70 0.09 22.60
C ASN A 64 20.46 -0.55 23.97
N ARG A 65 19.61 -1.59 24.05
CA ARG A 65 19.43 -2.35 25.29
C ARG A 65 20.71 -3.06 25.72
N ALA A 66 21.38 -3.76 24.80
CA ALA A 66 22.64 -4.45 25.10
C ALA A 66 23.72 -3.51 25.62
N LYS A 67 23.80 -2.28 25.08
CA LYS A 67 24.73 -1.25 25.55
C LYS A 67 24.38 -0.74 26.96
N LYS A 68 23.10 -0.56 27.25
CA LYS A 68 22.60 -0.13 28.57
C LYS A 68 22.87 -1.13 29.70
N TYR A 69 23.02 -2.42 29.41
CA TYR A 69 23.34 -3.46 30.41
C TYR A 69 24.85 -3.77 30.51
N ARG A 70 25.68 -3.12 29.68
CA ARG A 70 27.13 -3.34 29.64
C ARG A 70 27.93 -2.22 30.33
N ASP A 71 27.31 -1.06 30.54
CA ASP A 71 27.78 0.04 31.40
C ASP A 71 27.15 -0.08 32.80
#